data_AF-I7LIB3-F1
#
_entry.id   AF-I7LIB3-F1
#
_cell.length_a   1.000
_cell.length_b   1.000
_cell.length_c   1.000
_cell.angle_alpha   90.00
_cell.angle_beta   90.00
_cell.angle_gamma   90.00
#
_symmetry.space_group_name_H-M   'P 1'
#
loop_
_entity.id
_entity.type
_entity.pdbx_description
1 polymer ?
#
loop_
_entity_poly.entity_id
_entity_poly.type
_entity_poly.pdbx_seq_one_letter_code
_entity_poly.pdbx_strand_id
1 'polypeptide(L)'
;MKRKIWFTLIMIFTLFSIVYASNNIRLFVEGKYVNIPVKLINGEPFVSLPKVYKYLGLSYSFDKNTNKVHIKTEKINSLNAQLNLLYLYIYPKSADEAVEKWAYGVKFRNGALQYAVLSPSLKISKNRVMKGLIG
;
A
#
# COMPACT_ATOMS: atom_id res chain seq x y z
N MET A 1 -54.22 2.83 44.10
CA MET A 1 -53.82 2.09 42.88
C MET A 1 -53.29 2.99 41.75
N LYS A 2 -53.87 4.18 41.48
CA LYS A 2 -53.48 5.03 40.33
C LYS A 2 -52.01 5.52 40.30
N ARG A 3 -51.38 5.83 41.45
CA ARG A 3 -49.96 6.23 41.53
C ARG A 3 -48.99 5.10 41.16
N LYS A 4 -49.29 3.85 41.53
CA LYS A 4 -48.42 2.68 41.22
C LYS A 4 -48.42 2.38 39.73
N ILE A 5 -49.59 2.53 39.07
CA ILE A 5 -49.76 2.36 37.62
C ILE A 5 -48.93 3.40 36.84
N TRP A 6 -48.86 4.64 37.35
CA TRP A 6 -48.08 5.71 36.74
C TRP A 6 -46.57 5.46 36.82
N PHE A 7 -46.09 4.94 37.96
CA PHE A 7 -44.69 4.54 38.12
C PHE A 7 -44.30 3.36 37.21
N THR A 8 -45.18 2.37 37.04
CA THR A 8 -44.92 1.24 36.12
C THR A 8 -44.91 1.68 34.66
N LEU A 9 -45.71 2.67 34.27
CA LEU A 9 -45.73 3.17 32.89
C LEU A 9 -44.45 3.93 32.54
N ILE A 10 -43.92 4.72 33.48
CA ILE A 10 -42.66 5.46 33.32
C ILE A 10 -41.47 4.51 33.23
N MET A 11 -41.48 3.41 34.00
CA MET A 11 -40.40 2.41 33.98
C MET A 11 -40.33 1.63 32.65
N ILE A 12 -41.48 1.39 32.00
CA ILE A 12 -41.51 0.72 30.68
C ILE A 12 -41.00 1.64 29.56
N PHE A 13 -41.14 2.97 29.69
CA PHE A 13 -40.71 3.91 28.66
C PHE A 13 -39.18 4.05 28.59
N THR A 14 -38.45 3.79 29.67
CA THR A 14 -36.98 3.90 29.72
C THR A 14 -36.21 2.77 29.02
N LEU A 15 -36.88 1.66 28.66
CA LEU A 15 -36.22 0.49 28.04
C LEU A 15 -36.01 0.59 26.51
N PHE A 16 -36.51 1.64 25.85
CA PHE A 16 -36.37 1.81 24.39
C PHE A 16 -35.27 2.79 23.97
N SER A 17 -34.17 2.88 24.72
CA SER A 17 -32.98 3.59 24.25
C SER A 17 -32.22 2.70 23.26
N ILE A 18 -32.58 2.75 21.97
CA ILE A 18 -31.80 2.11 20.91
C ILE A 18 -30.56 2.98 20.67
N VAL A 19 -29.40 2.52 21.14
CA VAL A 19 -28.10 3.13 20.82
C VAL A 19 -27.76 2.77 19.37
N TYR A 20 -27.89 3.71 18.45
CA TYR A 20 -27.35 3.58 17.10
C TYR A 20 -25.83 3.71 17.17
N ALA A 21 -25.13 2.57 17.16
CA ALA A 21 -23.68 2.54 17.00
C ALA A 21 -23.31 2.98 15.57
N SER A 22 -22.88 4.24 15.43
CA SER A 22 -22.27 4.74 14.19
C SER A 22 -20.90 4.05 14.01
N ASN A 23 -20.83 3.05 13.12
CA ASN A 23 -19.59 2.37 12.76
C ASN A 23 -18.69 3.33 11.94
N ASN A 24 -17.97 4.23 12.62
CA ASN A 24 -17.05 5.16 11.97
C ASN A 24 -15.71 4.48 11.67
N ILE A 25 -15.71 3.64 10.63
CA ILE A 25 -14.50 2.97 10.15
C ILE A 25 -13.65 3.99 9.40
N ARG A 26 -12.45 4.24 9.90
CA ARG A 26 -11.50 5.21 9.32
C ARG A 26 -10.48 4.47 8.46
N LEU A 27 -10.24 4.99 7.27
CA LEU A 27 -9.23 4.46 6.35
C LEU A 27 -7.89 5.18 6.54
N PHE A 28 -6.79 4.44 6.50
CA PHE A 28 -5.42 4.96 6.60
C PHE A 28 -4.67 4.69 5.29
N VAL A 29 -4.21 5.73 4.60
CA VAL A 29 -3.55 5.66 3.30
C VAL A 29 -2.29 6.52 3.33
N GLU A 30 -1.13 5.96 2.94
CA GLU A 30 0.17 6.65 2.92
C GLU A 30 0.47 7.49 4.18
N GLY A 31 0.24 6.94 5.37
CA GLY A 31 0.56 7.62 6.63
C GLY A 31 -0.49 8.63 7.11
N LYS A 32 -1.63 8.78 6.42
CA LYS A 32 -2.69 9.74 6.77
C LYS A 32 -4.05 9.06 6.88
N TYR A 33 -4.84 9.51 7.86
CA TYR A 33 -6.26 9.15 7.91
C TYR A 33 -7.02 9.92 6.83
N VAL A 34 -7.78 9.19 6.01
CA VAL A 34 -8.57 9.76 4.93
C VAL A 34 -10.06 9.60 5.23
N ASN A 35 -10.81 10.68 5.03
CA ASN A 35 -12.24 10.70 5.28
C ASN A 35 -13.01 10.13 4.07
N ILE A 36 -12.91 8.81 3.88
CA ILE A 36 -13.62 8.08 2.84
C ILE A 36 -14.61 7.14 3.52
N PRO A 37 -15.89 7.15 3.15
CA PRO A 37 -16.87 6.24 3.73
C PRO A 37 -16.47 4.80 3.39
N VAL A 38 -16.29 3.98 4.44
CA VAL A 38 -16.06 2.54 4.35
C VAL A 38 -17.36 1.84 4.68
N LYS A 39 -17.77 0.90 3.82
CA LYS A 39 -18.96 0.07 4.05
C LYS A 39 -18.52 -1.33 4.42
N LEU A 40 -19.15 -1.95 5.42
CA LEU A 40 -18.96 -3.38 5.66
C LEU A 40 -19.95 -4.15 4.79
N ILE A 41 -19.45 -5.07 3.96
CA ILE A 41 -20.26 -6.04 3.24
C ILE A 41 -19.73 -7.41 3.66
N ASN A 42 -20.58 -8.23 4.28
CA ASN A 42 -20.21 -9.54 4.82
C ASN A 42 -19.04 -9.52 5.82
N GLY A 43 -18.91 -8.44 6.61
CA GLY A 43 -17.81 -8.27 7.57
C GLY A 43 -16.51 -7.76 6.98
N GLU A 44 -16.41 -7.63 5.65
CA GLU A 44 -15.23 -7.08 4.98
C GLU A 44 -15.42 -5.58 4.67
N PRO A 45 -14.38 -4.75 4.85
CA PRO A 45 -14.45 -3.33 4.52
C PRO A 45 -14.32 -3.08 3.01
N PHE A 46 -15.35 -2.47 2.44
CA PHE A 46 -15.42 -2.01 1.06
C PHE A 46 -15.27 -0.49 0.97
N VAL A 47 -14.44 -0.04 0.04
CA VAL A 47 -14.19 1.38 -0.23
C VAL A 47 -14.34 1.67 -1.72
N SER A 48 -14.83 2.88 -2.02
CA SER A 48 -14.87 3.39 -3.38
C SER A 48 -13.47 3.55 -3.97
N LEU A 49 -13.13 2.71 -4.95
CA LEU A 49 -11.84 2.73 -5.65
C LEU A 49 -11.45 4.11 -6.21
N PRO A 50 -12.34 4.88 -6.88
CA PRO A 50 -12.00 6.23 -7.36
C PRO A 50 -11.50 7.17 -6.27
N LYS A 51 -12.07 7.07 -5.07
CA LYS A 51 -11.68 7.92 -3.93
C LYS A 51 -10.31 7.54 -3.41
N VAL A 52 -10.00 6.24 -3.32
CA VAL A 52 -8.70 5.73 -2.86
C VAL A 52 -7.59 6.11 -3.84
N TYR A 53 -7.83 5.93 -5.13
CA TYR A 53 -6.84 6.23 -6.18
C TYR A 53 -6.41 7.68 -6.21
N LYS A 54 -7.30 8.63 -5.90
CA LYS A 54 -6.95 10.04 -5.75
C LYS A 54 -5.86 10.27 -4.69
N TYR A 55 -5.92 9.56 -3.56
CA TYR A 55 -4.92 9.68 -2.50
C TYR A 55 -3.60 8.97 -2.83
N LEU A 56 -3.67 7.93 -3.66
CA LEU A 56 -2.49 7.18 -4.11
C LEU A 56 -1.82 7.80 -5.35
N GLY A 57 -2.36 8.88 -5.91
CA GLY A 57 -1.86 9.48 -7.16
C GLY A 57 -1.99 8.54 -8.36
N LEU A 58 -3.02 7.68 -8.35
CA LEU A 58 -3.30 6.72 -9.41
C LEU A 58 -4.42 7.25 -10.31
N SER A 59 -4.25 7.06 -11.62
CA SER A 59 -5.27 7.32 -12.62
C SER A 59 -6.06 6.03 -12.86
N TYR A 60 -7.39 6.11 -12.97
CA TYR A 60 -8.21 4.94 -13.26
C TYR A 60 -9.07 5.18 -14.50
N SER A 61 -9.32 4.12 -15.26
CA SER A 61 -10.26 4.11 -16.37
C SER A 61 -11.16 2.88 -16.22
N PHE A 62 -12.46 3.07 -16.32
CA PHE A 62 -13.42 1.99 -16.35
C PHE A 62 -13.93 1.82 -17.77
N ASP A 63 -13.64 0.67 -18.37
CA ASP A 63 -14.18 0.31 -19.67
C ASP A 63 -15.51 -0.44 -19.48
N LYS A 64 -16.61 0.25 -19.80
CA LYS A 64 -17.98 -0.27 -19.73
C LYS A 64 -18.23 -1.43 -20.70
N ASN A 65 -17.52 -1.46 -21.82
CA ASN A 65 -17.74 -2.46 -22.87
C ASN A 65 -17.11 -3.80 -22.49
N THR A 66 -15.97 -3.77 -21.78
CA THR A 66 -15.27 -4.98 -21.34
C THR A 66 -15.50 -5.31 -19.86
N ASN A 67 -16.20 -4.46 -19.11
CA ASN A 67 -16.35 -4.53 -17.65
C ASN A 67 -14.99 -4.63 -16.92
N LYS A 68 -13.96 -3.95 -17.46
CA LYS A 68 -12.61 -3.96 -16.90
C LYS A 68 -12.28 -2.62 -16.26
N VAL A 69 -11.62 -2.70 -15.10
CA VAL A 69 -11.03 -1.54 -14.43
C VAL A 69 -9.54 -1.52 -14.76
N HIS A 70 -9.10 -0.47 -15.45
CA HIS A 70 -7.70 -0.22 -15.71
C HIS A 70 -7.16 0.78 -14.70
N ILE A 71 -6.05 0.43 -14.06
CA ILE A 71 -5.35 1.30 -13.11
C ILE A 71 -4.03 1.70 -13.78
N LYS A 72 -3.83 3.00 -13.98
CA LYS A 72 -2.60 3.58 -14.52
C LYS A 72 -1.89 4.33 -13.41
N THR A 73 -0.61 4.03 -13.23
CA THR A 73 0.20 4.67 -12.20
C THR A 73 1.25 5.57 -12.84
N GLU A 74 0.97 6.87 -12.94
CA GLU A 74 1.90 7.84 -13.53
C GLU A 74 3.19 8.01 -12.71
N LYS A 75 3.08 7.92 -11.38
CA LYS A 75 4.22 7.98 -10.44
C LYS A 75 5.19 6.79 -10.57
N ILE A 76 4.66 5.59 -10.82
CA ILE A 76 5.47 4.38 -11.02
C ILE A 76 6.14 4.43 -12.38
N ASN A 77 5.46 4.93 -13.41
CA ASN A 77 6.04 5.03 -14.75
C ASN A 77 7.24 5.99 -14.79
N SER A 78 7.12 7.16 -14.16
CA SER A 78 8.22 8.14 -14.08
C SER A 78 9.39 7.64 -13.21
N LEU A 79 9.11 7.02 -12.06
CA LEU A 79 10.14 6.44 -11.20
C LEU A 79 10.87 5.27 -11.88
N ASN A 80 10.12 4.38 -12.55
CA ASN A 80 10.71 3.26 -13.28
C ASN A 80 11.54 3.75 -14.48
N ALA A 81 11.11 4.80 -15.16
CA ALA A 81 11.90 5.42 -16.22
C ALA A 81 13.22 5.98 -15.69
N GLN A 82 13.18 6.71 -14.57
CA GLN A 82 14.39 7.23 -13.91
C GLN A 82 15.31 6.10 -13.43
N LEU A 83 14.75 5.05 -12.82
CA LEU A 83 15.51 3.87 -12.40
C LEU A 83 16.13 3.16 -13.59
N ASN A 84 15.43 3.00 -14.71
CA ASN A 84 15.98 2.39 -15.91
C ASN A 84 17.15 3.18 -16.48
N LEU A 85 17.03 4.52 -16.55
CA LEU A 85 18.14 5.38 -16.97
C LEU A 85 19.35 5.24 -16.04
N LEU A 86 19.10 5.20 -14.72
CA LEU A 86 20.15 4.98 -13.73
C LEU A 86 20.80 3.60 -13.90
N TYR A 87 20.01 2.54 -14.10
CA TYR A 87 20.51 1.20 -14.34
C TYR A 87 21.35 1.14 -15.60
N LEU A 88 20.93 1.77 -16.71
CA LEU A 88 21.71 1.83 -17.94
C LEU A 88 23.09 2.46 -17.76
N TYR A 89 23.20 3.45 -16.86
CA TYR A 89 24.47 4.11 -16.54
C TYR A 89 25.36 3.28 -15.59
N ILE A 90 24.76 2.68 -14.56
CA ILE A 90 25.48 1.93 -13.55
C ILE A 90 25.89 0.53 -14.06
N TYR A 91 25.11 -0.07 -14.96
CA TYR A 91 25.36 -1.41 -15.45
C TYR A 91 26.72 -1.49 -16.17
N PRO A 92 27.61 -2.41 -15.76
CA PRO A 92 28.92 -2.54 -16.38
C PRO A 92 28.79 -3.14 -17.79
N LYS A 93 29.54 -2.61 -18.75
CA LYS A 93 29.53 -3.06 -20.15
C LYS A 93 30.55 -4.16 -20.41
N SER A 94 31.50 -4.38 -19.49
CA SER A 94 32.52 -5.42 -19.54
C SER A 94 32.77 -6.03 -18.16
N ALA A 95 33.48 -7.17 -18.13
CA ALA A 95 33.90 -7.80 -16.88
C ALA A 95 34.85 -6.90 -16.07
N ASP A 96 35.81 -6.24 -16.74
CA ASP A 96 36.77 -5.35 -16.08
C ASP A 96 36.06 -4.16 -15.41
N GLU A 97 35.11 -3.53 -16.13
CA GLU A 97 34.30 -2.43 -15.60
C GLU A 97 33.44 -2.89 -14.41
N ALA A 98 32.94 -4.13 -14.43
CA ALA A 98 32.20 -4.70 -13.31
C ALA A 98 33.08 -4.84 -12.07
N VAL A 99 34.32 -5.31 -12.24
CA VAL A 99 35.30 -5.46 -11.15
C VAL A 99 35.68 -4.10 -10.58
N GLU A 100 35.98 -3.11 -11.44
CA GLU A 100 36.32 -1.76 -11.01
C GLU A 100 35.19 -1.09 -10.23
N LYS A 101 33.96 -1.13 -10.75
CA LYS A 101 32.78 -0.56 -10.08
C LYS A 101 32.46 -1.28 -8.77
N TRP A 102 32.64 -2.60 -8.72
CA TRP A 102 32.49 -3.37 -7.48
C TRP A 102 33.55 -2.97 -6.44
N ALA A 103 34.82 -2.90 -6.84
CA ALA A 103 35.92 -2.50 -5.96
C ALA A 103 35.75 -1.06 -5.46
N TYR A 104 35.26 -0.16 -6.31
CA TYR A 104 34.86 1.19 -5.92
C TYR A 104 33.74 1.14 -4.86
N GLY A 105 32.71 0.32 -5.08
CA GLY A 105 31.66 0.07 -4.09
C GLY A 105 32.19 -0.46 -2.75
N VAL A 106 33.22 -1.30 -2.75
CA VAL A 106 33.89 -1.77 -1.53
C VAL A 106 34.64 -0.64 -0.84
N LYS A 107 35.49 0.09 -1.58
CA LYS A 107 36.29 1.21 -1.08
C LYS A 107 35.43 2.25 -0.34
N PHE A 108 34.26 2.58 -0.89
CA PHE A 108 33.36 3.57 -0.33
C PHE A 108 32.20 2.98 0.48
N ARG A 109 32.25 1.68 0.82
CA ARG A 109 31.21 0.98 1.60
C ARG A 109 29.80 1.17 1.05
N ASN A 110 29.69 1.26 -0.28
CA ASN A 110 28.42 1.41 -0.99
C ASN A 110 27.88 0.03 -1.39
N GLY A 111 27.13 -0.60 -0.47
CA GLY A 111 26.52 -1.91 -0.68
C GLY A 111 25.50 -1.95 -1.82
N ALA A 112 24.88 -0.80 -2.15
CA ALA A 112 23.97 -0.68 -3.28
C ALA A 112 24.72 -0.78 -4.61
N LEU A 113 25.86 -0.10 -4.75
CA LEU A 113 26.71 -0.20 -5.94
C LEU A 113 27.30 -1.62 -6.08
N GLN A 114 27.80 -2.19 -4.98
CA GLN A 114 28.29 -3.57 -4.95
C GLN A 114 27.22 -4.57 -5.41
N TYR A 115 25.95 -4.35 -5.03
CA TYR A 115 24.84 -5.19 -5.48
C TYR A 115 24.44 -4.92 -6.93
N ALA A 116 24.46 -3.65 -7.37
CA ALA A 116 24.00 -3.24 -8.69
C ALA A 116 24.80 -3.91 -9.83
N VAL A 117 26.11 -4.06 -9.65
CA VAL A 117 27.04 -4.65 -10.63
C VAL A 117 27.06 -6.17 -10.65
N LEU A 118 26.40 -6.84 -9.72
CA LEU A 118 26.31 -8.30 -9.69
C LEU A 118 25.55 -8.85 -10.90
N SER A 119 25.98 -10.03 -11.37
CA SER A 119 25.22 -10.82 -12.34
C SER A 119 23.84 -11.23 -11.77
N PRO A 120 22.86 -11.54 -12.64
CA PRO A 120 21.53 -11.97 -12.18
C PRO A 120 21.59 -13.16 -11.21
N SER A 121 22.44 -14.15 -11.46
CA SER A 121 22.61 -15.33 -10.59
C SER A 121 23.14 -14.96 -9.21
N LEU A 122 24.13 -14.05 -9.12
CA LEU A 122 24.68 -13.59 -7.85
C LEU A 122 23.67 -12.76 -7.03
N LYS A 123 22.83 -11.95 -7.71
CA LYS A 123 21.73 -11.22 -7.06
C LYS A 123 20.72 -12.18 -6.42
N ILE A 124 20.34 -13.25 -7.13
CA ILE A 124 19.44 -14.28 -6.61
C ILE A 124 20.02 -14.94 -5.35
N SER A 125 21.29 -15.36 -5.41
CA SER A 125 21.98 -15.98 -4.27
C SER A 125 22.03 -15.05 -3.06
N LYS A 126 22.40 -13.77 -3.27
CA LYS A 126 22.44 -12.78 -2.19
C LYS A 126 21.05 -12.52 -1.58
N ASN A 127 20.01 -12.45 -2.40
CA ASN A 127 18.63 -12.28 -1.93
C ASN A 127 18.13 -13.50 -1.13
N ARG A 128 18.56 -14.71 -1.50
CA ARG A 128 18.26 -15.94 -0.74
C ARG A 128 18.89 -15.89 0.64
N VAL A 129 20.16 -15.51 0.73
CA VAL A 129 20.87 -15.32 2.02
C VAL A 129 20.17 -14.26 2.86
N MET A 130 19.85 -13.10 2.28
CA MET A 130 19.15 -12.03 2.99
C MET A 130 17.80 -12.49 3.55
N LYS A 131 17.01 -13.24 2.77
CA LYS A 131 15.72 -13.76 3.24
C LYS A 131 15.85 -14.81 4.36
N GLY A 132 16.91 -15.61 4.36
CA GLY A 132 17.19 -16.58 5.41
C GLY A 132 17.68 -15.98 6.73
N LEU A 133 18.12 -14.71 6.72
CA LEU A 133 18.55 -13.97 7.92
C LEU A 133 17.42 -13.21 8.62
N ILE A 134 16.24 -13.14 7.99
CA ILE A 134 15.06 -12.41 8.49
C ILE A 134 13.92 -13.40 8.85
N GLY A 135 14.25 -14.69 8.91
CA GLY A 135 13.36 -15.79 9.30
C GLY A 135 13.69 -16.32 10.69
#